data_AF-A0A3D2MEE6-F1
#
_entry.id   AF-A0A3D2MEE6-F1
#
_cell.length_a   1.000
_cell.length_b   1.000
_cell.length_c   1.000
_cell.angle_alpha   90.00
_cell.angle_beta   90.00
_cell.angle_gamma   90.00
#
_symmetry.space_group_name_H-M   'P 1'
#
loop_
_entity.id
_entity.type
_entity.pdbx_description
1 polymer ?
#
loop_
_entity_poly.entity_id
_entity_poly.type
_entity_poly.pdbx_seq_one_letter_code
_entity_poly.pdbx_strand_id
1 'polypeptide(L)'
;RFEEALYLIKKLLTEEMPVTFSGNFYSIEQAKGLPRPVQKPHPPIYIGGGGERVLSFAAKQANIVGFAPKNSQKGLNMKDATAEAMTKKVEWVRTAAGECFSTLELSCIVFRIIITDHRVQAMQRAAGHIGLSVEEVATSPHLL
;
A
#
# COMPACT_ATOMS: atom_id res chain seq x y z
N ARG A 1 1.22 -10.48 -14.12
CA ARG A 1 -0.25 -10.40 -13.90
C ARG A 1 -0.65 -9.01 -13.39
N PHE A 2 -0.41 -8.67 -12.12
CA PHE A 2 -0.88 -7.37 -11.55
C PHE A 2 -0.40 -6.13 -12.32
N GLU A 3 0.89 -6.04 -12.66
CA GLU A 3 1.46 -4.88 -13.35
C GLU A 3 0.82 -4.65 -14.73
N GLU A 4 0.57 -5.74 -15.47
CA GLU A 4 -0.09 -5.73 -16.78
C GLU A 4 -1.57 -5.32 -16.66
N ALA A 5 -2.27 -5.82 -15.63
CA ALA A 5 -3.64 -5.42 -15.35
C ALA A 5 -3.73 -3.92 -15.04
N LEU A 6 -2.83 -3.39 -14.20
CA LEU A 6 -2.83 -1.97 -13.85
C LEU A 6 -2.54 -1.08 -15.07
N TYR A 7 -1.59 -1.48 -15.91
CA TYR A 7 -1.31 -0.79 -17.16
C TYR A 7 -2.56 -0.71 -18.04
N LEU A 8 -3.25 -1.84 -18.23
CA LEU A 8 -4.49 -1.90 -19.01
C LEU A 8 -5.61 -1.06 -18.41
N ILE A 9 -5.80 -1.13 -17.09
CA ILE A 9 -6.83 -0.34 -16.39
C ILE A 9 -6.56 1.15 -16.61
N LYS A 10 -5.32 1.62 -16.42
CA LYS A 10 -4.96 3.01 -16.71
C LYS A 10 -5.28 3.39 -18.15
N LYS A 11 -4.85 2.57 -19.12
CA LYS A 11 -5.15 2.79 -20.55
C LYS A 11 -6.65 2.88 -20.83
N LEU A 12 -7.43 1.93 -20.33
CA LEU A 12 -8.89 1.95 -20.53
C LEU A 12 -9.55 3.17 -19.89
N LEU A 13 -9.03 3.66 -18.76
CA LEU A 13 -9.56 4.86 -18.11
C LEU A 13 -9.16 6.17 -18.82
N THR A 14 -8.02 6.20 -19.52
CA THR A 14 -7.44 7.43 -20.07
C THR A 14 -7.52 7.57 -21.59
N GLU A 15 -7.41 6.47 -22.34
CA GLU A 15 -7.28 6.50 -23.81
C GLU A 15 -8.61 6.75 -24.49
N GLU A 16 -8.70 7.78 -25.33
CA GLU A 16 -9.93 8.10 -26.06
C GLU A 16 -10.27 7.07 -27.15
N MET A 17 -9.25 6.49 -27.77
CA MET A 17 -9.40 5.47 -28.80
C MET A 17 -9.57 4.07 -28.18
N PRO A 18 -10.22 3.13 -28.89
CA PRO A 18 -10.23 1.74 -28.48
C PRO A 18 -8.82 1.19 -28.26
N VAL A 19 -8.62 0.51 -27.13
CA VAL A 19 -7.36 -0.12 -26.76
C VAL A 19 -7.34 -1.55 -27.29
N THR A 20 -6.35 -1.86 -28.14
CA THR A 20 -5.94 -3.23 -28.44
C THR A 20 -4.61 -3.49 -27.74
N PHE A 21 -4.51 -4.62 -27.06
CA PHE A 21 -3.30 -5.00 -26.32
C PHE A 21 -3.19 -6.52 -26.27
N SER A 22 -1.99 -7.04 -26.49
CA SER A 22 -1.67 -8.46 -26.39
C SER A 22 -0.45 -8.62 -25.47
N GLY A 23 -0.69 -9.03 -24.23
CA GLY A 23 0.34 -9.23 -23.22
C GLY A 23 0.49 -10.70 -22.83
N ASN A 24 1.26 -10.93 -21.76
CA ASN A 24 1.56 -12.29 -21.30
C ASN A 24 0.39 -12.91 -20.53
N PHE A 25 -0.50 -12.07 -19.98
CA PHE A 25 -1.60 -12.52 -19.12
C PHE A 25 -2.97 -12.05 -19.61
N TYR A 26 -3.03 -10.94 -20.33
CA TYR A 26 -4.26 -10.34 -20.82
C TYR A 26 -4.13 -10.02 -22.31
N SER A 27 -5.20 -10.29 -23.05
CA SER A 27 -5.35 -9.87 -24.44
C SER A 27 -6.73 -9.25 -24.60
N ILE A 28 -6.78 -8.05 -25.19
CA ILE A 28 -8.00 -7.31 -25.49
C ILE A 28 -7.90 -6.71 -26.88
N GLU A 29 -9.02 -6.62 -27.58
CA GLU A 29 -9.09 -6.06 -28.92
C GLU A 29 -10.18 -4.99 -28.97
N GLN A 30 -9.83 -3.80 -29.46
CA GLN A 30 -10.75 -2.66 -29.65
C GLN A 30 -11.61 -2.35 -28.41
N ALA A 31 -11.06 -2.53 -27.21
CA ALA A 31 -11.79 -2.33 -25.96
C ALA A 31 -11.88 -0.85 -25.60
N LYS A 32 -13.06 -0.40 -25.15
CA LYS A 32 -13.28 0.97 -24.64
C LYS A 32 -13.59 0.93 -23.16
N GLY A 33 -12.85 1.70 -22.36
CA GLY A 33 -13.17 1.88 -20.93
C GLY A 33 -14.25 2.93 -20.74
N LEU A 34 -15.50 2.49 -20.64
CA LEU A 34 -16.66 3.35 -20.43
C LEU A 34 -17.49 2.88 -19.22
N PRO A 35 -18.14 3.80 -18.48
CA PRO A 35 -18.12 5.25 -18.66
C PRO A 35 -16.76 5.88 -18.27
N ARG A 36 -16.47 7.09 -18.78
CA ARG A 36 -15.24 7.80 -18.41
C ARG A 36 -15.32 8.32 -16.98
N PRO A 37 -14.21 8.26 -16.22
CA PRO A 37 -14.17 8.90 -14.91
C PRO A 37 -14.24 10.42 -15.06
N VAL A 38 -14.90 11.06 -14.08
CA VAL A 38 -14.92 12.52 -13.91
C VAL A 38 -13.52 13.03 -13.58
N GLN A 39 -12.81 12.34 -12.69
CA GLN A 39 -11.42 12.63 -12.33
C GLN A 39 -10.47 12.28 -13.48
N LYS A 40 -9.54 13.19 -13.77
CA LYS A 40 -8.51 13.05 -14.80
C LYS A 40 -7.10 12.96 -14.18
N PRO A 41 -6.16 12.22 -14.80
CA PRO A 41 -6.37 11.36 -15.98
C PRO A 41 -7.22 10.12 -15.66
N HIS A 42 -7.18 9.65 -14.41
CA HIS A 42 -8.01 8.60 -13.85
C HIS A 42 -8.25 8.92 -12.37
N PRO A 43 -9.18 8.25 -11.67
CA PRO A 43 -9.29 8.35 -10.21
C PRO A 43 -7.94 8.02 -9.54
N PRO A 44 -7.61 8.60 -8.37
CA PRO A 44 -6.37 8.30 -7.67
C PRO A 44 -6.21 6.79 -7.43
N ILE A 45 -5.04 6.26 -7.81
CA ILE A 45 -4.74 4.85 -7.65
C ILE A 45 -4.08 4.62 -6.30
N TYR A 46 -4.70 3.77 -5.49
CA TYR A 46 -4.14 3.28 -4.24
C TYR A 46 -3.51 1.90 -4.45
N ILE A 47 -2.25 1.73 -4.04
CA ILE A 47 -1.60 0.41 -3.99
C ILE A 47 -0.99 0.22 -2.61
N GLY A 48 -1.39 -0.86 -1.94
CA GLY A 48 -0.94 -1.17 -0.59
C GLY A 48 -0.24 -2.52 -0.45
N GLY A 49 0.65 -2.62 0.53
CA GLY A 49 1.34 -3.86 0.89
C GLY A 49 2.46 -3.66 1.90
N GLY A 50 3.15 -4.75 2.25
CA GLY A 50 4.30 -4.73 3.16
C GLY A 50 5.62 -5.17 2.55
N GLY A 51 5.61 -5.64 1.30
CA GLY A 51 6.80 -6.13 0.60
C GLY A 51 7.49 -5.04 -0.21
N GLU A 52 8.82 -5.08 -0.25
CA GLU A 52 9.63 -4.15 -1.06
C GLU A 52 9.18 -4.13 -2.52
N ARG A 53 8.99 -5.30 -3.15
CA ARG A 53 8.54 -5.36 -4.56
C ARG A 53 7.26 -4.58 -4.82
N VAL A 54 6.24 -4.76 -3.99
CA VAL A 54 4.93 -4.10 -4.20
C VAL A 54 5.00 -2.61 -3.84
N LEU A 55 5.76 -2.24 -2.81
CA LEU A 55 5.93 -0.85 -2.41
C LEU A 55 6.77 -0.06 -3.42
N SER A 56 7.83 -0.64 -3.96
CA SER A 56 8.63 -0.06 -5.03
C SER A 56 7.85 0.06 -6.35
N PHE A 57 6.92 -0.85 -6.62
CA PHE A 57 5.99 -0.73 -7.74
C PHE A 57 4.95 0.39 -7.48
N ALA A 58 4.36 0.43 -6.29
CA ALA A 58 3.42 1.46 -5.87
C ALA A 58 4.04 2.86 -5.98
N ALA A 59 5.28 3.02 -5.54
CA ALA A 59 6.06 4.26 -5.61
C ALA A 59 6.13 4.86 -7.03
N LYS A 60 6.04 4.02 -8.07
CA LYS A 60 6.13 4.42 -9.47
C LYS A 60 4.80 4.52 -10.18
N GLN A 61 3.75 3.90 -9.63
CA GLN A 61 2.50 3.65 -10.35
C GLN A 61 1.25 4.14 -9.64
N ALA A 62 1.32 4.39 -8.34
CA ALA A 62 0.20 4.83 -7.52
C ALA A 62 0.22 6.35 -7.32
N ASN A 63 -0.93 6.88 -6.91
CA ASN A 63 -1.05 8.20 -6.31
C ASN A 63 -0.96 8.11 -4.78
N ILE A 64 -1.42 6.99 -4.21
CA ILE A 64 -1.45 6.73 -2.78
C ILE A 64 -0.72 5.41 -2.50
N VAL A 65 0.27 5.44 -1.61
CA VAL A 65 1.02 4.25 -1.19
C VAL A 65 0.58 3.83 0.21
N GLY A 66 0.01 2.63 0.29
CA GLY A 66 -0.50 2.04 1.52
C GLY A 66 0.51 1.14 2.21
N PHE A 67 1.04 1.54 3.35
CA PHE A 67 1.90 0.70 4.17
C PHE A 67 1.07 -0.25 5.04
N ALA A 68 1.39 -1.54 4.93
CA ALA A 68 0.86 -2.58 5.80
C ALA A 68 2.00 -3.50 6.29
N PRO A 69 1.80 -4.26 7.36
CA PRO A 69 2.69 -5.36 7.67
C PRO A 69 2.59 -6.48 6.62
N LYS A 70 3.68 -7.22 6.41
CA LYS A 70 3.71 -8.40 5.54
C LYS A 70 2.76 -9.48 6.05
N ASN A 71 2.20 -10.25 5.12
CA ASN A 71 1.53 -11.49 5.45
C ASN A 71 2.55 -12.59 5.80
N SER A 72 2.16 -13.48 6.69
CA SER A 72 2.83 -14.73 7.04
C SER A 72 1.86 -15.90 6.85
N GLN A 73 2.34 -17.14 6.99
CA GLN A 73 1.47 -18.33 6.94
C GLN A 73 0.38 -18.33 8.02
N LYS A 74 0.58 -17.60 9.14
CA LYS A 74 -0.35 -17.54 10.27
C LYS A 74 -1.16 -16.24 10.32
N GLY A 75 -1.19 -15.47 9.24
CA GLY A 75 -1.81 -14.14 9.18
C GLY A 75 -0.76 -13.02 9.22
N LEU A 76 -1.11 -11.86 9.76
CA LEU A 76 -0.26 -10.67 9.71
C LEU A 76 1.05 -10.87 10.50
N ASN A 77 2.19 -10.54 9.90
CA ASN A 77 3.46 -10.57 10.60
C ASN A 77 3.61 -9.33 11.49
N MET A 78 3.30 -9.48 12.77
CA MET A 78 3.36 -8.38 13.74
C MET A 78 4.76 -7.77 13.90
N LYS A 79 5.84 -8.55 13.66
CA LYS A 79 7.21 -8.01 13.66
C LYS A 79 7.46 -7.01 12.54
N ASP A 80 6.64 -7.03 11.50
CA ASP A 80 6.69 -6.09 10.38
C ASP A 80 5.77 -4.88 10.61
N ALA A 81 5.18 -4.75 11.80
CA ALA A 81 4.36 -3.62 12.24
C ALA A 81 5.12 -2.63 13.13
N THR A 82 6.43 -2.79 13.34
CA THR A 82 7.24 -1.90 14.18
C THR A 82 7.57 -0.58 13.47
N ALA A 83 7.93 0.45 14.23
CA ALA A 83 8.43 1.71 13.68
C ALA A 83 9.66 1.50 12.78
N GLU A 84 10.60 0.65 13.20
CA GLU A 84 11.80 0.32 12.41
C GLU A 84 11.43 -0.33 11.07
N ALA A 85 10.49 -1.28 11.06
CA ALA A 85 10.01 -1.90 9.83
C ALA A 85 9.31 -0.89 8.92
N MET A 86 8.57 0.08 9.49
CA MET A 86 7.97 1.17 8.73
C MET A 86 9.04 2.06 8.09
N THR A 87 10.07 2.48 8.84
CA THR A 87 11.15 3.30 8.30
C THR A 87 11.79 2.66 7.07
N LYS A 88 12.10 1.36 7.13
CA LYS A 88 12.64 0.60 6.00
C LYS A 88 11.70 0.61 4.78
N LYS A 89 10.38 0.50 4.99
CA LYS A 89 9.39 0.56 3.91
C LYS A 89 9.30 1.94 3.27
N VAL A 90 9.33 2.98 4.08
CA VAL A 90 9.33 4.37 3.60
C VAL A 90 10.60 4.64 2.78
N GLU A 91 11.75 4.11 3.19
CA GLU A 91 12.99 4.18 2.42
C GLU A 91 12.86 3.50 1.06
N TRP A 92 12.31 2.28 0.98
CA TRP A 92 12.08 1.61 -0.30
C TRP A 92 11.21 2.46 -1.25
N VAL A 93 10.12 3.03 -0.73
CA VAL A 93 9.24 3.90 -1.52
C VAL A 93 9.96 5.16 -1.97
N ARG A 94 10.71 5.81 -1.06
CA ARG A 94 11.47 7.02 -1.36
C ARG A 94 12.51 6.77 -2.45
N THR A 95 13.30 5.71 -2.31
CA THR A 95 14.31 5.33 -3.31
C THR A 95 13.68 4.99 -4.65
N ALA A 96 12.56 4.26 -4.65
CA ALA A 96 11.89 3.86 -5.90
C ALA A 96 11.16 5.01 -6.61
N ALA A 97 10.62 5.97 -5.85
CA ALA A 97 9.92 7.14 -6.39
C ALA A 97 10.88 8.24 -6.87
N GLY A 98 12.07 8.37 -6.27
CA GLY A 98 13.02 9.43 -6.60
C GLY A 98 12.41 10.82 -6.39
N GLU A 99 12.55 11.69 -7.39
CA GLU A 99 12.00 13.05 -7.37
C GLU A 99 10.47 13.08 -7.23
N CYS A 100 9.78 12.03 -7.68
CA CYS A 100 8.31 11.94 -7.59
C CYS A 100 7.80 11.66 -6.18
N PHE A 101 8.65 11.36 -5.20
CA PHE A 101 8.22 10.98 -3.85
C PHE A 101 7.33 12.05 -3.19
N SER A 102 7.60 13.33 -3.43
CA SER A 102 6.81 14.45 -2.88
C SER A 102 5.39 14.53 -3.43
N THR A 103 5.09 13.84 -4.52
CA THR A 103 3.74 13.82 -5.14
C THR A 103 2.88 12.67 -4.62
N LEU A 104 3.48 11.73 -3.88
CA LEU A 104 2.77 10.58 -3.33
C LEU A 104 2.05 10.96 -2.03
N GLU A 105 0.80 10.54 -1.92
CA GLU A 105 0.13 10.46 -0.62
C GLU A 105 0.57 9.16 0.08
N LEU A 106 0.99 9.27 1.33
CA LEU A 106 1.39 8.14 2.15
C LEU A 106 0.27 7.79 3.12
N SER A 107 -0.15 6.54 3.09
CA SER A 107 -1.19 5.99 3.97
C SER A 107 -0.64 4.78 4.71
N CYS A 108 -1.07 4.57 5.95
CA CYS A 108 -0.77 3.33 6.67
C CYS A 108 -2.04 2.78 7.31
N ILE A 109 -2.16 1.46 7.33
CA ILE A 109 -3.30 0.81 7.97
C ILE A 109 -3.09 0.77 9.49
N VAL A 110 -3.98 1.39 10.25
CA VAL A 110 -4.07 1.16 11.69
C VAL A 110 -5.03 0.00 11.90
N PHE A 111 -4.52 -1.18 12.23
CA PHE A 111 -5.35 -2.38 12.38
C PHE A 111 -5.80 -2.62 13.82
N ARG A 112 -5.25 -1.87 14.80
CA ARG A 112 -5.69 -1.94 16.19
C ARG A 112 -5.66 -0.55 16.82
N ILE A 113 -6.79 -0.20 17.43
CA ILE A 113 -6.96 1.01 18.23
C ILE A 113 -7.49 0.55 19.58
N ILE A 114 -6.82 0.95 20.67
CA ILE A 114 -7.24 0.65 22.04
C ILE A 114 -7.57 1.97 22.75
N ILE A 115 -8.86 2.27 22.88
CA ILE A 115 -9.32 3.42 23.65
C ILE A 115 -9.20 3.09 25.14
N THR A 116 -8.46 3.92 25.90
CA THR A 116 -8.16 3.66 27.30
C THR A 116 -7.72 4.93 28.02
N ASP A 117 -8.02 5.00 29.32
CA ASP A 117 -7.46 5.99 30.25
C ASP A 117 -6.15 5.49 30.90
N HIS A 118 -5.78 4.22 30.66
CA HIS A 118 -4.64 3.55 31.29
C HIS A 118 -3.62 3.08 30.23
N ARG A 119 -3.02 4.04 29.53
CA ARG A 119 -2.12 3.81 28.38
C ARG A 119 -1.06 2.72 28.62
N VAL A 120 -0.32 2.80 29.73
CA VAL A 120 0.77 1.83 30.04
C VAL A 120 0.24 0.41 30.18
N GLN A 121 -0.85 0.21 30.91
CA GLN A 121 -1.44 -1.12 31.10
C GLN A 121 -2.01 -1.68 29.80
N ALA A 122 -2.61 -0.83 28.96
CA ALA A 122 -3.10 -1.24 27.65
C ALA A 122 -1.96 -1.68 26.72
N MET A 123 -0.85 -0.94 26.70
CA MET A 123 0.34 -1.31 25.91
C MET A 123 0.95 -2.63 26.40
N GLN A 124 1.05 -2.86 27.71
CA GLN A 124 1.53 -4.13 28.28
C GLN A 124 0.66 -5.32 27.86
N ARG A 125 -0.67 -5.18 27.94
CA ARG A 125 -1.61 -6.22 27.49
C ARG A 125 -1.51 -6.46 25.98
N ALA A 126 -1.40 -5.38 25.20
CA ALA A 126 -1.26 -5.48 23.75
C ALA A 126 0.01 -6.23 23.37
N ALA A 127 1.17 -5.83 23.93
CA ALA A 127 2.48 -6.43 23.74
C ALA A 127 2.47 -7.95 23.93
N GLY A 128 1.87 -8.42 25.04
CA GLY A 128 1.75 -9.85 25.34
C GLY A 128 0.95 -10.64 24.29
N HIS A 129 -0.09 -10.06 23.70
CA HIS A 129 -0.93 -10.74 22.69
C HIS A 129 -0.33 -10.75 21.28
N ILE A 130 0.42 -9.70 20.91
CA ILE A 130 1.00 -9.56 19.56
C ILE A 130 2.46 -10.01 19.46
N GLY A 131 3.10 -10.35 20.59
CA GLY A 131 4.48 -10.82 20.61
C GLY A 131 5.50 -9.73 20.27
N LEU A 132 5.20 -8.49 20.64
CA LEU A 132 6.09 -7.33 20.56
C LEU A 132 6.43 -6.84 21.96
N SER A 133 7.53 -6.09 22.12
CA SER A 133 7.81 -5.35 23.33
C SER A 133 6.83 -4.18 23.52
N VAL A 134 6.74 -3.67 24.75
CA VAL A 134 5.91 -2.49 25.06
C VAL A 134 6.36 -1.26 24.27
N GLU A 135 7.67 -1.11 24.07
CA GLU A 135 8.26 0.00 23.31
C GLU A 135 7.92 -0.07 21.81
N GLU A 136 8.00 -1.26 21.21
CA GLU A 136 7.58 -1.48 19.83
C GLU A 136 6.09 -1.21 19.62
N VAL A 137 5.25 -1.56 20.60
CA VAL A 137 3.82 -1.23 20.57
C VAL A 137 3.60 0.28 20.67
N ALA A 138 4.32 0.94 21.57
CA ALA A 138 4.15 2.37 21.84
C ALA A 138 4.52 3.28 20.65
N THR A 139 5.43 2.80 19.80
CA THR A 139 5.97 3.55 18.65
C THR A 139 5.43 3.07 17.31
N SER A 140 4.68 1.96 17.29
CA SER A 140 4.14 1.40 16.05
C SER A 140 3.16 2.37 15.39
N PRO A 141 3.30 2.66 14.08
CA PRO A 141 2.32 3.46 13.34
C PRO A 141 1.02 2.70 13.05
N HIS A 142 0.99 1.39 13.30
CA HIS A 142 -0.17 0.54 13.02
C HIS A 142 -1.02 0.23 14.26
N LEU A 143 -0.57 0.66 15.45
CA LEU A 143 -1.20 0.42 16.74
C LEU A 143 -1.39 1.77 17.46
N LEU A 144 -2.63 2.10 17.82
CA LEU A 144 -2.98 3.35 18.54
C LEU A 144 -3.59 3.08 19.92
#